data_AF-A0A8H7BYM4-F1
#
_entry.id   AF-A0A8H7BYM4-F1
#
_cell.length_a   1.000
_cell.length_b   1.000
_cell.length_c   1.000
_cell.angle_alpha   90.00
_cell.angle_beta   90.00
_cell.angle_gamma   90.00
#
_symmetry.space_group_name_H-M   'P 1'
#
loop_
_entity.id
_entity.type
_entity.pdbx_description
1 polymer ?
#
loop_
_entity_poly.entity_id
_entity_poly.type
_entity_poly.pdbx_seq_one_letter_code
_entity_poly.pdbx_strand_id
1 'polypeptide(L)'
;MPHQPKARSHAGHKRALPARHSFLTDAVQAVLENQTKQNEPSITGQSILEVLPTGPIPKDYHQHPFEEQAVETQAGHPLPVPDFIVLSPRLDKQSDKIVTEPIPEDYYLKRHRKHEMEEKKQKNREKERLQHELYQQQQMVDRIRSMDKSTLLSIISSLRHREGEEEEEEGEGEEDQVDVDAVHGQLLRDAEETLRRYEMLGFGRRLKKKPDVSKPPIHTFEQLVLATQRSARRSPRNVMAFGRKVPPMKQTEFSLPKKLFGSLMDARMAKH
;
A
#
# COMPACT_ATOMS: atom_id res chain seq x y z
N MET A 1 21.72 -57.17 39.97
CA MET A 1 20.56 -56.40 39.49
C MET A 1 20.92 -55.80 38.13
N PRO A 2 20.35 -56.28 37.02
CA PRO A 2 20.72 -55.81 35.68
C PRO A 2 20.01 -54.49 35.35
N HIS A 3 20.76 -53.51 34.86
CA HIS A 3 20.23 -52.25 34.36
C HIS A 3 19.60 -52.43 32.98
N GLN A 4 18.31 -52.11 32.85
CA GLN A 4 17.64 -52.00 31.55
C GLN A 4 17.93 -50.63 30.90
N PRO A 5 18.18 -50.58 29.57
CA PRO A 5 18.29 -49.32 28.85
C PRO A 5 16.91 -48.77 28.48
N LYS A 6 16.63 -47.52 28.89
CA LYS A 6 15.44 -46.76 28.49
C LYS A 6 15.61 -46.27 27.04
N ALA A 7 14.85 -46.84 26.11
CA ALA A 7 14.73 -46.30 24.76
C ALA A 7 13.87 -45.02 24.77
N ARG A 8 14.46 -43.87 24.43
CA ARG A 8 13.75 -42.62 24.18
C ARG A 8 13.23 -42.64 22.73
N SER A 9 11.93 -42.87 22.55
CA SER A 9 11.24 -42.62 21.28
C SER A 9 10.94 -41.12 21.16
N HIS A 10 11.78 -40.38 20.44
CA HIS A 10 11.41 -39.05 19.97
C HIS A 10 10.55 -39.22 18.70
N ALA A 11 9.24 -39.38 18.90
CA ALA A 11 8.25 -39.16 17.86
C ALA A 11 8.30 -37.68 17.43
N GLY A 12 9.05 -37.42 16.36
CA GLY A 12 9.14 -36.10 15.75
C GLY A 12 7.76 -35.67 15.27
N HIS A 13 7.13 -34.76 16.01
CA HIS A 13 5.94 -34.06 15.55
C HIS A 13 6.37 -33.24 14.34
N LYS A 14 6.05 -33.72 13.14
CA LYS A 14 6.21 -32.94 11.91
C LYS A 14 5.33 -31.72 12.08
N ARG A 15 5.95 -30.55 12.29
CA ARG A 15 5.25 -29.26 12.29
C ARG A 15 4.61 -29.13 10.92
N ALA A 16 3.29 -29.30 10.85
CA ALA A 16 2.54 -29.07 9.62
C ALA A 16 2.84 -27.63 9.18
N LEU A 17 3.29 -27.48 7.94
CA LEU A 17 3.48 -26.14 7.38
C LEU A 17 2.11 -25.44 7.39
N PRO A 18 2.04 -24.16 7.76
CA PRO A 18 0.80 -23.41 7.69
C PRO A 18 0.27 -23.53 6.25
N ALA A 19 -1.01 -23.90 6.14
CA ALA A 19 -1.69 -24.05 4.86
C ALA A 19 -1.43 -22.77 4.05
N ARG A 20 -0.94 -22.92 2.82
CA ARG A 20 -0.67 -21.77 1.95
C ARG A 20 -2.03 -21.19 1.58
N HIS A 21 -2.49 -20.24 2.39
CA HIS A 21 -3.71 -19.50 2.12
C HIS A 21 -3.48 -18.73 0.81
N SER A 22 -4.20 -19.12 -0.23
CA SER A 22 -4.17 -18.36 -1.46
C SER A 22 -5.12 -17.18 -1.29
N PHE A 23 -4.72 -15.99 -1.72
CA PHE A 23 -5.62 -14.83 -1.66
C PHE A 23 -6.97 -15.08 -2.37
N LEU A 24 -6.97 -15.99 -3.35
CA LEU A 24 -8.18 -16.40 -4.05
C LEU A 24 -9.11 -17.23 -3.17
N THR A 25 -8.57 -18.12 -2.33
CA THR A 25 -9.38 -18.91 -1.38
C THR A 25 -10.02 -18.01 -0.33
N ASP A 26 -9.30 -17.00 0.19
CA ASP A 26 -9.88 -15.98 1.09
C ASP A 26 -11.05 -15.25 0.43
N ALA A 27 -10.84 -14.81 -0.80
CA ALA A 27 -11.84 -14.00 -1.50
C ALA A 27 -13.08 -14.82 -1.85
N VAL A 28 -12.92 -16.08 -2.27
CA VAL A 28 -14.06 -16.99 -2.52
C VAL A 28 -14.80 -17.29 -1.23
N GLN A 29 -14.08 -17.55 -0.12
CA GLN A 29 -14.69 -17.77 1.19
C GLN A 29 -15.51 -16.55 1.64
N ALA A 30 -14.97 -15.34 1.53
CA ALA A 30 -15.70 -14.11 1.88
C ALA A 30 -16.98 -13.91 1.05
N VAL A 31 -16.98 -14.30 -0.23
CA VAL A 31 -18.19 -14.25 -1.07
C VAL A 31 -19.23 -15.27 -0.61
N LEU A 32 -18.82 -16.49 -0.28
CA LEU A 32 -19.71 -17.53 0.24
C LEU A 32 -20.33 -17.15 1.58
N GLU A 33 -19.53 -16.61 2.52
CA GLU A 33 -20.01 -16.09 3.80
C GLU A 33 -21.01 -14.94 3.65
N ASN A 34 -20.88 -14.12 2.62
CA ASN A 34 -21.84 -13.04 2.38
C ASN A 34 -23.16 -13.57 1.79
N GLN A 35 -23.14 -14.67 1.04
CA GLN A 35 -24.36 -15.32 0.55
C GLN A 35 -25.15 -15.96 1.70
N THR A 36 -24.46 -16.61 2.65
CA THR A 36 -25.14 -17.20 3.82
C THR A 36 -25.75 -16.13 4.74
N LYS A 37 -25.07 -14.99 4.94
CA LYS A 37 -25.60 -13.86 5.72
C LYS A 37 -26.83 -13.19 5.12
N GLN A 38 -26.98 -13.18 3.79
CA GLN A 38 -28.21 -12.66 3.14
C GLN A 38 -29.44 -13.54 3.44
N ASN A 39 -29.22 -14.80 3.83
CA ASN A 39 -30.29 -15.73 4.20
C ASN A 39 -30.60 -15.72 5.71
N GLU A 40 -29.77 -15.09 6.55
CA GLU A 40 -30.13 -14.85 7.95
C GLU A 40 -31.20 -13.75 8.04
N PRO A 41 -32.23 -13.90 8.90
CA PRO A 41 -33.27 -12.90 9.04
C PRO A 41 -32.67 -11.61 9.61
N SER A 42 -32.36 -10.64 8.75
CA SER A 42 -31.85 -9.35 9.18
C SER A 42 -32.96 -8.60 9.91
N ILE A 43 -32.74 -8.26 11.18
CA ILE A 43 -33.67 -7.48 11.99
C ILE A 43 -33.70 -6.06 11.42
N THR A 44 -34.75 -5.74 10.67
CA THR A 44 -34.99 -4.41 10.12
C THR A 44 -35.81 -3.58 11.10
N GLY A 45 -35.91 -2.27 10.89
CA GLY A 45 -36.74 -1.39 11.74
C GLY A 45 -38.25 -1.72 11.76
N GLN A 46 -38.70 -2.68 10.94
CA GLN A 46 -40.07 -3.20 10.90
C GLN A 46 -40.20 -4.61 11.51
N SER A 47 -39.09 -5.23 11.93
CA SER A 47 -39.11 -6.55 12.55
C SER A 47 -39.72 -6.46 13.94
N ILE A 48 -40.85 -7.14 14.15
CA ILE A 48 -41.49 -7.27 15.46
C ILE A 48 -40.85 -8.47 16.16
N LEU A 49 -40.10 -8.23 17.23
CA LEU A 49 -39.54 -9.28 18.08
C LEU A 49 -40.58 -9.68 19.12
N GLU A 50 -41.16 -10.85 18.98
CA GLU A 50 -42.06 -11.42 19.98
C GLU A 50 -41.26 -12.23 21.00
N VAL A 51 -41.07 -11.67 22.20
CA VAL A 51 -40.36 -12.34 23.30
C VAL A 51 -41.36 -13.22 24.04
N LEU A 52 -41.38 -14.51 23.72
CA LEU A 52 -42.14 -15.52 24.45
C LEU A 52 -41.41 -15.90 25.75
N PRO A 53 -42.04 -15.81 26.93
CA PRO A 53 -41.42 -16.23 28.18
C PRO A 53 -41.33 -17.77 28.21
N THR A 54 -40.12 -18.30 28.04
CA THR A 54 -39.82 -19.74 28.10
C THR A 54 -39.68 -20.30 29.52
N GLY A 55 -40.25 -19.62 30.53
CA GLY A 55 -40.22 -20.11 31.91
C GLY A 55 -41.06 -19.29 32.88
N PRO A 56 -41.32 -19.83 34.08
CA PRO A 56 -42.03 -19.10 35.13
C PRO A 56 -41.24 -17.86 35.52
N ILE A 57 -41.90 -16.70 35.41
CA ILE A 57 -41.36 -15.39 35.79
C ILE A 57 -40.89 -15.46 37.26
N PRO A 58 -39.59 -15.26 37.56
CA PRO A 58 -39.13 -15.18 38.93
C PRO A 58 -39.91 -14.09 39.66
N LYS A 59 -40.57 -14.44 40.76
CA LYS A 59 -41.39 -13.50 41.55
C LYS A 59 -40.57 -12.44 42.30
N ASP A 60 -39.24 -12.46 42.14
CA ASP A 60 -38.30 -11.60 42.84
C ASP A 60 -37.72 -10.49 41.94
N TYR A 61 -38.46 -10.07 40.92
CA TYR A 61 -38.24 -8.73 40.34
C TYR A 61 -38.79 -7.69 41.30
N HIS A 62 -38.07 -7.47 42.40
CA HIS A 62 -38.12 -6.17 43.04
C HIS A 62 -37.67 -5.16 41.99
N GLN A 63 -38.61 -4.29 41.60
CA GLN A 63 -38.28 -3.01 41.00
C GLN A 63 -37.24 -2.39 41.92
N HIS A 64 -35.97 -2.46 41.54
CA HIS A 64 -35.01 -1.50 42.04
C HIS A 64 -35.61 -0.16 41.60
N PRO A 65 -36.02 0.73 42.53
CA PRO A 65 -36.20 2.11 42.12
C PRO A 65 -34.88 2.48 41.47
N PHE A 66 -34.99 2.98 40.25
CA PHE A 66 -33.90 3.64 39.59
C PHE A 66 -33.46 4.74 40.56
N GLU A 67 -32.43 4.46 41.35
CA GLU A 67 -31.67 5.51 41.99
C GLU A 67 -31.13 6.30 40.81
N GLU A 68 -31.81 7.39 40.49
CA GLU A 68 -31.13 8.57 40.01
C GLU A 68 -30.02 8.83 41.03
N GLN A 69 -28.85 8.23 40.80
CA GLN A 69 -27.61 8.83 41.18
C GLN A 69 -27.52 10.09 40.32
N ALA A 70 -28.29 11.10 40.72
CA ALA A 70 -27.86 12.47 40.60
C ALA A 70 -26.44 12.44 41.15
N VAL A 71 -25.47 12.49 40.23
CA VAL A 71 -24.12 12.90 40.58
C VAL A 71 -24.32 14.32 41.08
N GLU A 72 -24.55 14.42 42.38
CA GLU A 72 -24.52 15.66 43.13
C GLU A 72 -23.19 16.28 42.74
N THR A 73 -23.31 17.27 41.85
CA THR A 73 -22.18 18.03 41.38
C THR A 73 -21.74 18.77 42.62
N GLN A 74 -20.79 18.20 43.35
CA GLN A 74 -20.10 18.88 44.43
C GLN A 74 -19.37 20.05 43.78
N ALA A 75 -20.10 21.15 43.65
CA ALA A 75 -19.59 22.47 43.43
C ALA A 75 -18.72 22.80 44.66
N GLY A 76 -17.45 22.40 44.61
CA GLY A 76 -16.57 22.60 45.76
C GLY A 76 -15.21 21.93 45.69
N HIS A 77 -14.99 20.94 44.81
CA HIS A 77 -13.63 20.47 44.57
C HIS A 77 -13.03 21.23 43.39
N PRO A 78 -12.14 22.21 43.63
CA PRO A 78 -11.38 22.81 42.54
C PRO A 78 -10.65 21.67 41.84
N LEU A 79 -10.94 21.47 40.55
CA LEU A 79 -10.15 20.60 39.70
C LEU A 79 -8.68 20.99 39.92
N PRO A 80 -7.78 20.03 40.21
CA PRO A 80 -6.38 20.35 40.40
C PRO A 80 -5.87 20.95 39.10
N VAL A 81 -5.69 22.28 39.10
CA VAL A 81 -5.02 22.97 38.01
C VAL A 81 -3.62 22.37 37.97
N PRO A 82 -3.22 21.72 36.87
CA PRO A 82 -1.89 21.14 36.80
C PRO A 82 -0.87 22.26 36.95
N ASP A 83 0.00 22.16 37.96
CA ASP A 83 1.11 23.09 38.14
C ASP A 83 2.05 22.96 36.94
N PHE A 84 1.97 23.94 36.05
CA PHE A 84 2.93 24.10 34.97
C PHE A 84 4.21 24.70 35.57
N ILE A 85 5.19 23.85 35.81
CA ILE A 85 6.57 24.32 35.97
C ILE A 85 6.97 24.88 34.60
N VAL A 86 6.98 26.20 34.47
CA VAL A 86 7.67 26.85 33.36
C VAL A 86 9.14 26.50 33.55
N LEU A 87 9.57 25.44 32.86
CA LEU A 87 10.97 25.12 32.73
C LEU A 87 11.60 26.29 31.99
N SER A 88 12.18 27.23 32.75
CA SER A 88 13.12 28.19 32.20
C SER A 88 14.11 27.34 31.41
N PRO A 89 14.29 27.58 30.09
CA PRO A 89 15.26 26.82 29.33
C PRO A 89 16.55 26.88 30.13
N ARG A 90 17.09 25.71 30.49
CA ARG A 90 18.41 25.63 31.12
C ARG A 90 19.35 26.26 30.10
N LEU A 91 19.64 27.55 30.30
CA LEU A 91 20.78 28.20 29.69
C LEU A 91 21.97 27.43 30.24
N ASP A 92 22.44 26.45 29.46
CA ASP A 92 23.79 25.98 29.62
C ASP A 92 24.65 27.24 29.66
N LYS A 93 25.38 27.43 30.77
CA LYS A 93 26.28 28.58 31.04
C LYS A 93 27.41 28.73 30.01
N GLN A 94 27.36 28.00 28.90
CA GLN A 94 28.19 28.19 27.71
C GLN A 94 27.50 28.98 26.58
N SER A 95 26.26 29.45 26.76
CA SER A 95 25.51 30.17 25.73
C SER A 95 25.36 31.68 25.95
N ASP A 96 26.11 32.29 26.89
CA ASP A 96 26.16 33.75 27.08
C ASP A 96 26.72 34.52 25.86
N LYS A 97 27.12 33.82 24.80
CA LYS A 97 27.14 34.34 23.44
C LYS A 97 25.90 33.83 22.70
N ILE A 98 24.72 34.37 23.01
CA ILE A 98 23.62 34.38 22.05
C ILE A 98 24.06 35.36 20.97
N VAL A 99 24.89 34.85 20.06
CA VAL A 99 25.27 35.53 18.83
C VAL A 99 23.94 35.76 18.11
N THR A 100 23.44 36.99 18.19
CA THR A 100 22.27 37.49 17.46
C THR A 100 22.63 37.70 15.99
N GLU A 101 23.50 36.84 15.44
CA GLU A 101 23.77 36.87 14.01
C GLU A 101 22.69 36.04 13.32
N PRO A 102 22.10 36.57 12.25
CA PRO A 102 21.16 35.80 11.44
C PRO A 102 21.87 34.53 10.99
N ILE A 103 21.28 33.37 11.29
CA ILE A 103 21.83 32.08 10.85
C ILE A 103 21.99 32.16 9.33
N PRO A 104 23.22 32.02 8.81
CA PRO A 104 23.43 32.11 7.37
C PRO A 104 22.64 31.01 6.66
N GLU A 105 21.98 31.37 5.56
CA GLU A 105 21.10 30.47 4.80
C GLU A 105 21.79 29.17 4.39
N ASP A 106 23.09 29.24 4.07
CA ASP A 106 23.92 28.09 3.75
C ASP A 106 23.99 27.05 4.88
N TYR A 107 23.97 27.49 6.14
CA TYR A 107 23.96 26.58 7.30
C TYR A 107 22.63 25.85 7.41
N TYR A 108 21.52 26.56 7.20
CA TYR A 108 20.18 25.98 7.16
C TYR A 108 20.06 24.95 6.04
N LEU A 109 20.44 25.30 4.81
CA LEU A 109 20.40 24.41 3.66
C LEU A 109 21.24 23.14 3.87
N LYS A 110 22.45 23.26 4.44
CA LYS A 110 23.30 22.08 4.74
C LYS A 110 22.66 21.12 5.73
N ARG A 111 22.03 21.64 6.79
CA ARG A 111 21.32 20.83 7.78
C ARG A 111 20.08 20.16 7.19
N HIS A 112 19.29 20.88 6.40
CA HIS A 112 18.03 20.37 5.86
C HIS A 112 18.18 19.45 4.66
N ARG A 113 19.27 19.56 3.90
CA ARG A 113 19.50 18.73 2.70
C ARG A 113 19.45 17.23 2.98
N LYS A 114 19.95 16.76 4.13
CA LYS A 114 19.90 15.34 4.49
C LYS A 114 18.45 14.89 4.71
N HIS A 115 17.69 15.63 5.52
CA HIS A 115 16.28 15.34 5.80
C HIS A 115 15.41 15.41 4.55
N GLU A 116 15.63 16.42 3.70
CA GLU A 116 14.94 16.55 2.41
C GLU A 116 15.18 15.32 1.52
N MET A 117 16.42 14.83 1.45
CA MET A 117 16.74 13.62 0.69
C MET A 117 16.11 12.36 1.30
N GLU A 118 16.09 12.24 2.63
CA GLU A 118 15.48 11.11 3.34
C GLU A 118 13.96 11.07 3.14
N GLU A 119 13.28 12.21 3.30
CA GLU A 119 11.85 12.35 3.05
C GLU A 119 11.52 12.01 1.60
N LYS A 120 12.32 12.50 0.65
CA LYS A 120 12.16 12.17 -0.77
C LYS A 120 12.35 10.68 -1.04
N LYS A 121 13.32 10.04 -0.37
CA LYS A 121 13.55 8.59 -0.49
C LYS A 121 12.38 7.81 0.10
N GLN A 122 11.85 8.23 1.23
CA GLN A 122 10.67 7.62 1.85
C GLN A 122 9.44 7.74 0.94
N LYS A 123 9.13 8.94 0.44
CA LYS A 123 8.04 9.16 -0.53
C LYS A 123 8.17 8.29 -1.77
N ASN A 124 9.39 8.10 -2.28
CA ASN A 124 9.63 7.21 -3.42
C ASN A 124 9.38 5.74 -3.08
N ARG A 125 9.79 5.27 -1.90
CA ARG A 125 9.54 3.89 -1.44
C ARG A 125 8.05 3.62 -1.27
N GLU A 126 7.31 4.55 -0.66
CA GLU A 126 5.87 4.44 -0.50
C GLU A 126 5.16 4.44 -1.84
N LYS A 127 5.56 5.34 -2.75
CA LYS A 127 5.04 5.36 -4.11
C LYS A 127 5.30 4.05 -4.86
N GLU A 128 6.51 3.51 -4.78
CA GLU A 128 6.87 2.23 -5.42
C GLU A 128 6.07 1.07 -4.82
N ARG A 129 5.93 1.03 -3.48
CA ARG A 129 5.10 0.04 -2.78
C ARG A 129 3.67 0.07 -3.29
N LEU A 130 3.07 1.25 -3.40
CA LEU A 130 1.68 1.42 -3.83
C LEU A 130 1.50 1.10 -5.33
N GLN A 131 2.51 1.41 -6.16
CA GLN A 131 2.51 1.00 -7.56
C GLN A 131 2.60 -0.51 -7.72
N HIS A 132 3.43 -1.17 -6.90
CA HIS A 132 3.57 -2.61 -6.90
C HIS A 132 2.27 -3.29 -6.42
N GLU A 133 1.63 -2.74 -5.39
CA GLU A 133 0.34 -3.22 -4.90
C GLU A 133 -0.77 -3.06 -5.94
N LEU A 134 -0.87 -1.89 -6.60
CA LEU A 134 -1.77 -1.68 -7.73
C LEU A 134 -1.52 -2.71 -8.86
N TYR A 135 -0.26 -2.98 -9.17
CA TYR A 135 0.11 -3.99 -10.17
C TYR A 135 -0.36 -5.39 -9.75
N GLN A 136 -0.21 -5.77 -8.48
CA GLN A 136 -0.73 -7.04 -7.97
C GLN A 136 -2.26 -7.13 -8.09
N GLN A 137 -2.97 -6.05 -7.77
CA GLN A 137 -4.43 -6.01 -7.92
C GLN A 137 -4.86 -6.15 -9.39
N GLN A 138 -4.15 -5.50 -10.30
CA GLN A 138 -4.40 -5.66 -11.74
C GLN A 138 -4.21 -7.10 -12.19
N GLN A 139 -3.11 -7.74 -11.78
CA GLN A 139 -2.84 -9.15 -12.08
C GLN A 139 -3.90 -10.07 -11.48
N MET A 140 -4.42 -9.75 -10.30
CA MET A 140 -5.49 -10.51 -9.67
C MET A 140 -6.79 -10.41 -10.47
N VAL A 141 -7.20 -9.20 -10.87
CA VAL A 141 -8.38 -8.98 -11.73
C VAL A 141 -8.23 -9.76 -13.04
N ASP A 142 -7.07 -9.65 -13.69
CA ASP A 142 -6.82 -10.33 -14.96
C ASP A 142 -6.83 -11.87 -14.78
N ARG A 143 -6.29 -12.37 -13.67
CA ARG A 143 -6.35 -13.79 -13.33
C ARG A 143 -7.78 -14.27 -13.10
N ILE A 144 -8.60 -13.52 -12.36
CA ILE A 144 -10.01 -13.89 -12.12
C ILE A 144 -10.77 -13.86 -13.45
N ARG A 145 -10.54 -12.88 -14.32
CA ARG A 145 -11.18 -12.80 -15.65
C ARG A 145 -10.85 -14.00 -16.53
N SER A 146 -9.61 -14.46 -16.50
CA SER A 146 -9.18 -15.63 -17.28
C SER A 146 -9.36 -16.96 -16.55
N MET A 147 -9.95 -16.96 -15.35
CA MET A 147 -10.07 -18.17 -14.55
C MET A 147 -11.22 -19.03 -15.03
N ASP A 148 -10.95 -20.32 -15.20
CA ASP A 148 -11.97 -21.29 -15.58
C ASP A 148 -12.94 -21.54 -14.41
N LYS A 149 -14.23 -21.62 -14.73
CA LYS A 149 -15.32 -21.90 -13.78
C LYS A 149 -15.12 -23.24 -13.04
N SER A 150 -14.53 -24.23 -13.70
CA SER A 150 -14.18 -25.53 -13.09
C SER A 150 -13.12 -25.42 -11.99
N THR A 151 -12.16 -24.50 -12.15
CA THR A 151 -11.15 -24.22 -11.12
C THR A 151 -11.79 -23.56 -9.91
N LEU A 152 -12.69 -22.60 -10.15
CA LEU A 152 -13.46 -21.94 -9.09
C LEU A 152 -14.36 -22.94 -8.34
N LEU A 153 -15.05 -23.82 -9.06
CA LEU A 153 -15.82 -24.92 -8.48
C LEU A 153 -14.97 -25.82 -7.57
N SER A 154 -13.78 -26.24 -8.04
CA SER A 154 -12.88 -27.06 -7.24
C SER A 154 -12.46 -26.36 -5.94
N ILE A 155 -12.26 -25.04 -5.98
CA ILE A 155 -11.96 -24.23 -4.79
C ILE A 155 -13.17 -24.18 -3.84
N ILE A 156 -14.37 -23.91 -4.37
CA ILE A 156 -15.61 -23.86 -3.58
C ILE A 156 -15.86 -25.20 -2.89
N SER A 157 -15.77 -26.32 -3.62
CA SER A 157 -15.92 -27.65 -3.05
C SER A 157 -14.89 -27.90 -1.95
N SER A 158 -13.61 -27.55 -2.18
CA SER A 158 -12.56 -27.71 -1.17
C SER A 158 -12.79 -26.86 0.08
N LEU A 159 -13.37 -25.66 -0.04
CA LEU A 159 -13.69 -24.79 1.11
C LEU A 159 -14.85 -25.36 1.92
N ARG A 160 -15.92 -25.82 1.24
CA ARG A 160 -17.06 -26.48 1.90
C ARG A 160 -16.65 -27.71 2.69
N HIS A 161 -15.77 -28.55 2.13
CA HIS A 161 -15.27 -29.73 2.83
C HIS A 161 -14.40 -29.40 4.04
N ARG A 162 -13.80 -28.21 4.11
CA ARG A 162 -12.99 -27.79 5.27
C ARG A 162 -13.84 -27.26 6.42
N GLU A 163 -15.01 -26.71 6.12
CA GLU A 163 -15.94 -26.14 7.09
C GLU A 163 -16.92 -27.19 7.66
N GLY A 164 -17.10 -28.33 6.97
CA GLY A 164 -18.08 -29.36 7.32
C GLY A 164 -17.56 -30.59 8.10
N GLU A 165 -16.42 -30.54 8.78
CA GLU A 165 -15.91 -31.70 9.55
C GLU A 165 -16.61 -31.93 10.92
N GLU A 166 -17.65 -31.17 11.29
CA GLU A 166 -18.31 -31.30 12.61
C GLU A 166 -19.79 -31.74 12.60
N GLU A 167 -20.46 -31.88 11.44
CA GLU A 167 -21.89 -32.26 11.42
C GLU A 167 -22.16 -33.40 10.41
N GLU A 168 -21.93 -34.64 10.84
CA GLU A 168 -22.61 -35.81 10.27
C GLU A 168 -24.05 -35.85 10.82
N GLU A 169 -24.98 -35.12 10.21
CA GLU A 169 -26.41 -35.46 10.31
C GLU A 169 -27.01 -35.64 8.91
N GLU A 170 -27.62 -36.81 8.74
CA GLU A 170 -28.34 -37.28 7.57
C GLU A 170 -29.50 -36.33 7.24
N GLY A 171 -29.24 -35.34 6.39
CA GLY A 171 -30.25 -34.53 5.74
C GLY A 171 -30.11 -34.65 4.23
N GLU A 172 -31.07 -35.30 3.58
CA GLU A 172 -31.33 -35.17 2.14
C GLU A 172 -31.78 -33.72 1.87
N GLY A 173 -30.84 -32.78 1.96
CA GLY A 173 -31.05 -31.37 1.69
C GLY A 173 -30.75 -31.10 0.22
N GLU A 174 -31.70 -30.46 -0.45
CA GLU A 174 -31.56 -29.92 -1.81
C GLU A 174 -30.14 -29.37 -2.00
N GLU A 175 -29.40 -29.93 -2.96
CA GLU A 175 -28.07 -29.45 -3.30
C GLU A 175 -28.21 -27.96 -3.66
N ASP A 176 -27.86 -27.08 -2.72
CA ASP A 176 -27.67 -25.65 -2.96
C ASP A 176 -26.58 -25.53 -4.01
N GLN A 177 -27.00 -25.62 -5.26
CA GLN A 177 -26.16 -25.61 -6.43
C GLN A 177 -25.65 -24.18 -6.52
N VAL A 178 -24.49 -23.94 -5.90
CA VAL A 178 -23.85 -22.63 -5.86
C VAL A 178 -23.75 -22.14 -7.28
N ASP A 179 -24.40 -21.02 -7.56
CA ASP A 179 -24.30 -20.37 -8.85
C ASP A 179 -22.86 -19.84 -9.01
N VAL A 180 -22.04 -20.66 -9.64
CA VAL A 180 -20.62 -20.42 -9.94
C VAL A 180 -20.44 -19.12 -10.70
N ASP A 181 -21.41 -18.79 -11.56
CA ASP A 181 -21.37 -17.57 -12.37
C ASP A 181 -21.68 -16.34 -11.52
N ALA A 182 -22.60 -16.47 -10.56
CA ALA A 182 -22.84 -15.43 -9.57
C ALA A 182 -21.62 -15.20 -8.67
N VAL A 183 -20.96 -16.27 -8.20
CA VAL A 183 -19.74 -16.16 -7.37
C VAL A 183 -18.59 -15.54 -8.16
N HIS A 184 -18.35 -16.00 -9.39
CA HIS A 184 -17.31 -15.45 -10.27
C HIS A 184 -17.56 -13.98 -10.59
N GLY A 185 -18.80 -13.62 -10.92
CA GLY A 185 -19.22 -12.24 -11.19
C GLY A 185 -19.07 -11.34 -9.96
N GLN A 186 -19.41 -11.83 -8.77
CA GLN A 186 -19.21 -11.09 -7.52
C GLN A 186 -17.73 -10.87 -7.22
N LEU A 187 -16.92 -11.92 -7.33
CA LEU A 187 -15.48 -11.85 -7.12
C LEU A 187 -14.80 -10.86 -8.07
N LEU A 188 -15.24 -10.81 -9.33
CA LEU A 188 -14.79 -9.82 -10.29
C LEU A 188 -15.18 -8.40 -9.90
N ARG A 189 -16.44 -8.18 -9.48
CA ARG A 189 -16.91 -6.86 -9.02
C ARG A 189 -16.07 -6.35 -7.85
N ASP A 190 -15.86 -7.20 -6.84
CA ASP A 190 -15.11 -6.84 -5.64
C ASP A 190 -13.65 -6.50 -5.99
N ALA A 191 -13.01 -7.32 -6.85
CA ALA A 191 -11.65 -7.08 -7.31
C ALA A 191 -11.50 -5.81 -8.15
N GLU A 192 -12.47 -5.51 -9.02
CA GLU A 192 -12.49 -4.26 -9.79
C GLU A 192 -12.74 -3.05 -8.90
N GLU A 193 -13.57 -3.19 -7.87
CA GLU A 193 -13.81 -2.12 -6.90
C GLU A 193 -12.55 -1.81 -6.10
N THR A 194 -11.84 -2.82 -5.60
CA THR A 194 -10.57 -2.58 -4.90
C THR A 194 -9.56 -1.89 -5.82
N LEU A 195 -9.41 -2.36 -7.07
CA LEU A 195 -8.57 -1.72 -8.08
C LEU A 195 -8.96 -0.24 -8.28
N ARG A 196 -10.26 0.06 -8.41
CA ARG A 196 -10.76 1.44 -8.53
C ARG A 196 -10.39 2.30 -7.31
N ARG A 197 -10.45 1.76 -6.09
CA ARG A 197 -10.03 2.50 -4.88
C ARG A 197 -8.55 2.88 -4.95
N TYR A 198 -7.67 1.98 -5.41
CA TYR A 198 -6.26 2.32 -5.65
C TYR A 198 -6.08 3.34 -6.78
N GLU A 199 -6.90 3.27 -7.83
CA GLU A 199 -6.86 4.27 -8.91
C GLU A 199 -7.28 5.67 -8.40
N MET A 200 -8.37 5.76 -7.63
CA MET A 200 -8.86 7.02 -7.04
C MET A 200 -7.86 7.67 -6.08
N LEU A 201 -7.07 6.87 -5.36
CA LEU A 201 -6.02 7.36 -4.46
C LEU A 201 -4.81 7.97 -5.22
N GLY A 202 -4.90 8.11 -6.54
CA GLY A 202 -3.93 8.82 -7.38
C GLY A 202 -2.76 7.97 -7.82
N PHE A 203 -2.79 6.66 -7.57
CA PHE A 203 -1.81 5.70 -8.07
C PHE A 203 -2.15 5.22 -9.48
N GLY A 204 -3.45 5.18 -9.79
CA GLY A 204 -3.97 4.91 -11.13
C GLY A 204 -3.81 6.13 -12.01
N ARG A 205 -2.71 6.14 -12.76
CA ARG A 205 -2.47 7.09 -13.86
C ARG A 205 -2.30 8.52 -13.35
N ARG A 206 -1.05 8.99 -13.40
CA ARG A 206 -0.85 10.35 -13.87
C ARG A 206 -1.56 10.39 -15.22
N LEU A 207 -2.70 11.09 -15.31
CA LEU A 207 -3.22 11.59 -16.57
C LEU A 207 -1.98 11.99 -17.36
N LYS A 208 -1.70 11.26 -18.44
CA LYS A 208 -0.60 11.61 -19.35
C LYS A 208 -0.89 13.07 -19.66
N LYS A 209 -0.12 13.99 -19.07
CA LYS A 209 -0.13 15.40 -19.47
C LYS A 209 -0.01 15.29 -20.97
N LYS A 210 -1.08 15.65 -21.69
CA LYS A 210 -1.08 15.55 -23.16
C LYS A 210 0.26 16.15 -23.59
N PRO A 211 1.09 15.41 -24.35
CA PRO A 211 2.32 16.01 -24.84
C PRO A 211 1.90 17.31 -25.50
N ASP A 212 2.45 18.40 -24.98
CA ASP A 212 2.18 19.75 -25.44
C ASP A 212 2.38 19.75 -26.96
N VAL A 213 1.26 19.86 -27.69
CA VAL A 213 1.19 19.74 -29.17
C VAL A 213 1.93 20.91 -29.83
N SER A 214 2.43 21.88 -29.05
CA SER A 214 3.32 22.94 -29.54
C SER A 214 4.74 22.45 -29.91
N LYS A 215 5.10 21.20 -29.61
CA LYS A 215 6.40 20.65 -30.00
C LYS A 215 6.24 19.74 -31.23
N PRO A 216 6.78 20.12 -32.39
CA PRO A 216 6.69 19.29 -33.58
C PRO A 216 7.35 17.93 -33.33
N PRO A 217 6.80 16.83 -33.88
CA PRO A 217 7.37 15.50 -33.76
C PRO A 217 8.76 15.49 -34.42
N ILE A 218 9.76 15.12 -33.62
CA ILE A 218 11.16 15.01 -34.04
C ILE A 218 11.26 13.78 -34.94
N HIS A 219 11.14 13.97 -36.26
CA HIS A 219 11.24 12.89 -37.26
C HIS A 219 12.60 12.86 -37.99
N THR A 220 13.59 13.68 -37.61
CA THR A 220 14.90 13.63 -38.28
C THR A 220 16.07 13.77 -37.30
N PHE A 221 17.12 12.99 -37.56
CA PHE A 221 18.36 12.91 -36.77
C PHE A 221 19.07 14.26 -36.63
N GLU A 222 18.86 15.19 -37.58
CA GLU A 222 19.41 16.54 -37.55
C GLU A 222 18.79 17.41 -36.43
N GLN A 223 17.51 17.19 -36.09
CA GLN A 223 16.86 17.93 -35.00
C GLN A 223 17.33 17.50 -33.61
N LEU A 224 17.95 16.33 -33.46
CA LEU A 224 18.58 15.91 -32.20
C LEU A 224 19.77 16.80 -31.86
N VAL A 225 20.54 17.27 -32.84
CA VAL A 225 21.70 18.16 -32.61
C VAL A 225 21.23 19.55 -32.15
N LEU A 226 20.21 20.11 -32.79
CA LEU A 226 19.61 21.40 -32.41
C LEU A 226 18.83 21.32 -31.08
N ALA A 227 18.14 20.22 -30.81
CA ALA A 227 17.48 19.98 -29.53
C ALA A 227 18.48 19.74 -28.38
N THR A 228 19.67 19.22 -28.67
CA THR A 228 20.76 19.09 -27.69
C THR A 228 21.36 20.46 -27.34
N GLN A 229 21.36 21.42 -28.26
CA GLN A 229 21.76 22.81 -27.96
C GLN A 229 20.74 23.53 -27.07
N ARG A 230 19.42 23.26 -27.23
CA ARG A 230 18.37 23.86 -26.40
C ARG A 230 18.08 23.09 -25.11
N SER A 231 18.40 21.79 -25.06
CA SER A 231 18.35 20.96 -23.85
C SER A 231 19.65 21.13 -23.06
N ALA A 232 19.85 22.35 -22.56
CA ALA A 232 20.80 22.66 -21.50
C ALA A 232 20.32 22.06 -20.16
N ARG A 233 20.09 20.73 -20.11
CA ARG A 233 19.96 19.96 -18.86
C ARG A 233 21.31 19.76 -18.17
N ARG A 234 22.40 20.26 -18.76
CA ARG A 234 23.58 20.64 -18.00
C ARG A 234 23.33 22.04 -17.47
N SER A 235 22.77 22.11 -16.27
CA SER A 235 22.93 23.28 -15.41
C SER A 235 24.40 23.71 -15.51
N PRO A 236 24.73 24.99 -15.76
CA PRO A 236 26.07 25.50 -15.61
C PRO A 236 26.42 25.52 -14.12
N ARG A 237 26.40 24.35 -13.48
CA ARG A 237 27.00 24.17 -12.17
C ARG A 237 28.44 24.55 -12.37
N ASN A 238 28.86 25.63 -11.69
CA ASN A 238 30.24 26.11 -11.61
C ASN A 238 31.22 24.93 -11.68
N VAL A 239 31.69 24.60 -12.89
CA VAL A 239 32.65 23.53 -13.06
C VAL A 239 33.96 24.14 -12.59
N MET A 240 34.39 23.71 -11.41
CA MET A 240 35.68 24.09 -10.87
C MET A 240 36.68 23.01 -11.30
N ALA A 241 37.76 23.43 -11.94
CA ALA A 241 38.93 22.58 -12.15
C ALA A 241 40.09 23.20 -11.37
N PHE A 242 40.80 22.40 -10.59
CA PHE A 242 41.93 22.87 -9.76
C PHE A 242 41.57 24.02 -8.81
N GLY A 243 40.36 23.99 -8.24
CA GLY A 243 39.89 25.04 -7.33
C GLY A 243 39.59 26.39 -7.98
N ARG A 244 39.65 26.51 -9.31
CA ARG A 244 39.30 27.73 -10.05
C ARG A 244 38.13 27.47 -10.99
N LYS A 245 37.30 28.49 -11.24
CA LYS A 245 36.22 28.41 -12.23
C LYS A 245 36.85 28.18 -13.61
N VAL A 246 36.40 27.15 -14.32
CA VAL A 246 36.84 26.90 -15.70
C VAL A 246 36.35 28.06 -16.57
N PRO A 247 37.24 28.74 -17.33
CA PRO A 247 36.84 29.81 -18.23
C PRO A 247 35.81 29.32 -19.27
N PRO A 248 34.90 30.19 -19.72
CA PRO A 248 33.94 29.81 -20.75
C PRO A 248 34.69 29.44 -22.04
N MET A 249 34.68 28.15 -22.38
CA MET A 249 35.25 27.66 -23.62
C MET A 249 34.24 27.84 -24.75
N LYS A 250 34.68 28.38 -25.89
CA LYS A 250 33.87 28.46 -27.10
C LYS A 250 33.65 27.04 -27.60
N GLN A 251 32.39 26.66 -27.82
CA GLN A 251 32.07 25.43 -28.51
C GLN A 251 32.60 25.56 -29.94
N THR A 252 33.64 24.80 -30.24
CA THR A 252 34.17 24.67 -31.60
C THR A 252 33.74 23.30 -32.10
N GLU A 253 33.30 23.23 -33.34
CA GLU A 253 32.99 21.95 -33.96
C GLU A 253 34.29 21.15 -34.10
N PHE A 254 34.29 19.95 -33.55
CA PHE A 254 35.43 19.06 -33.67
C PHE A 254 35.48 18.50 -35.09
N SER A 255 36.34 19.05 -35.93
CA SER A 255 36.64 18.45 -37.23
C SER A 255 37.71 17.38 -37.07
N LEU A 256 37.36 16.13 -37.40
CA LEU A 256 38.33 15.04 -37.49
C LEU A 256 39.39 15.38 -38.57
N PRO A 257 40.69 15.19 -38.29
CA PRO A 257 41.73 15.44 -39.28
C PRO A 257 41.54 14.58 -40.53
N LYS A 258 41.24 15.22 -41.66
CA LYS A 258 41.01 14.54 -42.96
C LYS A 258 42.20 13.68 -43.41
N LYS A 259 43.42 14.06 -43.03
CA LYS A 259 44.63 13.28 -43.35
C LYS A 259 44.61 11.88 -42.76
N LEU A 260 43.99 11.69 -41.60
CA LEU A 260 43.95 10.40 -40.90
C LEU A 260 42.65 9.63 -41.15
N PHE A 261 41.54 10.35 -41.26
CA PHE A 261 40.20 9.74 -41.30
C PHE A 261 39.44 9.95 -42.61
N GLY A 262 40.03 10.62 -43.60
CA GLY A 262 39.39 10.95 -44.87
C GLY A 262 38.92 9.72 -45.63
N SER A 263 39.79 8.72 -45.82
CA SER A 263 39.46 7.49 -46.54
C SER A 263 38.30 6.72 -45.90
N LEU A 264 38.20 6.74 -44.57
CA LEU A 264 37.13 6.07 -43.82
C LEU A 264 35.79 6.82 -43.95
N MET A 265 35.84 8.16 -43.98
CA MET A 265 34.66 9.01 -44.19
C MET A 265 34.11 8.81 -45.60
N ASP A 266 34.98 8.84 -46.61
CA ASP A 266 34.59 8.73 -48.02
C ASP A 266 34.02 7.33 -48.34
N ALA A 267 34.61 6.27 -47.78
CA ALA A 267 34.10 4.90 -47.92
C ALA A 267 32.71 4.69 -47.29
N ARG A 268 32.37 5.47 -46.25
CA ARG A 268 31.06 5.43 -45.62
C ARG A 268 30.01 6.18 -46.44
N MET A 269 30.40 7.31 -47.02
CA MET A 269 29.52 8.11 -47.88
C MET A 269 29.21 7.40 -49.20
N ALA A 270 30.13 6.59 -49.74
CA ALA A 270 29.91 5.85 -50.98
C ALA A 270 28.94 4.66 -50.86
N LYS A 271 28.46 4.33 -49.65
CA LYS A 271 27.53 3.21 -49.39
C LYS A 271 26.06 3.64 -49.25
N HIS A 272 25.78 4.93 -49.42
CA HIS A 272 24.43 5.50 -49.47
C HIS A 272 24.18 6.13 -50.83
#